data_AF-A0AAE1BBA5-F1
#
_entry.id   AF-A0AAE1BBA5-F1
#
_cell.length_a   1.000
_cell.length_b   1.000
_cell.length_c   1.000
_cell.angle_alpha   90.00
_cell.angle_beta   90.00
_cell.angle_gamma   90.00
#
_symmetry.space_group_name_H-M   'P 1'
#
loop_
_entity.id
_entity.type
_entity.pdbx_description
1 polymer ?
#
loop_
_entity_poly.entity_id
_entity_poly.type
_entity_poly.pdbx_seq_one_letter_code
_entity_poly.pdbx_strand_id
1 'polypeptide(L)'
;MGVILRRLFPGTALTGVLVLCYIAISIGWKPKWESHNADDTDVKEEKPSLRVVNPGETIQPHPLQIHISTVVSHADFPALGGFNLFLNGWARYREDVDFKCCLVRAGADGSLLPDVLTQVKAWMYHQFTMWIVDMQATEFSCSISRDQLSALGLDNFTHVALVENTCLEAPREVLPILFPRRVAGSVGVCLKVSYGALEATRVLEWMEYHRMMAVTSVFTYTWDLDPQAQTVFDYYARLGFLTAVPAHPPPSKEGPKRGFRRPRYEQQAWVDEVWAANDCKHRMSGLDYVIVMDIDEYIVPKRGLKTYHDVLEAAHNSNPGAGGFSFDSHVFLLNWGATRESPLHLGNFTLRTKTPNYSGFDQNSRWASMPGRTYFLLNNLVVPRKPFVTAPVPSDLYTLYHYRSCKVNWKGCDTRSRLEDKSMIQHELPLVERILALPNLGQLLYDDSAYVRKMRHWLDKRQKNASGV
;
A
#
# COMPACT_ATOMS: atom_id res chain seq x y z
N MET A 1 58.87 -38.81 -3.85
CA MET A 1 58.08 -39.98 -4.28
C MET A 1 56.70 -39.45 -4.66
N GLY A 2 56.07 -39.70 -5.81
CA GLY A 2 56.29 -40.70 -6.88
C GLY A 2 55.04 -41.61 -6.99
N VAL A 3 54.53 -42.05 -8.15
CA VAL A 3 55.02 -41.95 -9.55
C VAL A 3 53.84 -42.14 -10.56
N ILE A 4 53.74 -41.23 -11.56
CA ILE A 4 53.41 -41.39 -13.00
C ILE A 4 52.28 -42.35 -13.48
N LEU A 5 51.36 -41.82 -14.32
CA LEU A 5 51.08 -42.21 -15.75
C LEU A 5 50.15 -41.12 -16.38
N ARG A 6 50.49 -40.41 -17.47
CA ARG A 6 50.52 -40.76 -18.93
C ARG A 6 49.13 -41.17 -19.47
N ARG A 7 48.63 -40.73 -20.64
CA ARG A 7 49.16 -40.06 -21.88
C ARG A 7 47.94 -39.38 -22.59
N LEU A 8 47.95 -38.43 -23.55
CA LEU A 8 48.73 -38.21 -24.79
C LEU A 8 48.53 -36.74 -25.33
N PHE A 9 49.34 -36.33 -26.32
CA PHE A 9 49.29 -35.10 -27.17
C PHE A 9 49.31 -35.54 -28.67
N PRO A 10 49.32 -34.70 -29.76
CA PRO A 10 49.58 -33.24 -29.92
C PRO A 10 48.38 -32.45 -30.48
N GLY A 11 48.40 -31.11 -30.70
CA GLY A 11 49.43 -30.05 -30.63
C GLY A 11 48.73 -28.68 -30.48
N THR A 12 49.05 -27.53 -31.10
CA THR A 12 50.23 -26.89 -31.76
C THR A 12 49.76 -25.53 -32.33
N ALA A 13 50.45 -24.38 -32.32
CA ALA A 13 51.79 -24.03 -31.78
C ALA A 13 51.96 -22.49 -31.56
N LEU A 14 53.16 -22.13 -31.07
CA LEU A 14 53.92 -20.86 -31.03
C LEU A 14 53.71 -19.87 -32.22
N THR A 15 54.00 -18.56 -32.12
CA THR A 15 55.03 -17.82 -31.33
C THR A 15 54.55 -16.43 -30.82
N GLY A 16 55.39 -15.74 -30.04
CA GLY A 16 55.39 -14.28 -29.84
C GLY A 16 56.75 -13.82 -29.29
N VAL A 17 57.05 -12.51 -29.27
CA VAL A 17 58.11 -11.81 -28.47
C VAL A 17 58.10 -10.30 -28.77
N LEU A 18 58.47 -9.45 -27.79
CA LEU A 18 58.69 -8.00 -27.94
C LEU A 18 60.18 -7.69 -28.23
N VAL A 19 60.47 -6.51 -28.82
CA VAL A 19 61.43 -5.49 -28.30
C VAL A 19 61.56 -4.30 -29.29
N LEU A 20 61.90 -3.11 -28.78
CA LEU A 20 62.06 -1.87 -29.55
C LEU A 20 63.52 -1.61 -30.01
N CYS A 21 63.72 -0.86 -31.11
CA CYS A 21 64.78 0.17 -31.21
C CYS A 21 64.62 1.17 -32.38
N TYR A 22 64.25 2.41 -32.03
CA TYR A 22 64.75 3.74 -32.47
C TYR A 22 65.42 3.99 -33.86
N ILE A 23 64.92 5.05 -34.54
CA ILE A 23 65.64 6.11 -35.34
C ILE A 23 66.45 5.67 -36.58
N ALA A 24 66.41 6.33 -37.77
CA ALA A 24 65.52 7.32 -38.42
C ALA A 24 65.78 7.27 -39.95
N ILE A 25 65.05 7.96 -40.84
CA ILE A 25 65.38 9.33 -41.35
C ILE A 25 64.26 9.83 -42.29
N SER A 26 64.08 11.15 -42.30
CA SER A 26 63.39 12.05 -43.26
C SER A 26 62.79 11.50 -44.57
N ILE A 27 61.52 11.85 -44.81
CA ILE A 27 61.06 12.66 -45.97
C ILE A 27 59.89 13.54 -45.46
N GLY A 28 59.85 14.82 -45.85
CA GLY A 28 58.95 15.81 -45.25
C GLY A 28 57.60 15.96 -45.96
N TRP A 29 56.51 15.94 -45.19
CA TRP A 29 55.20 16.48 -45.57
C TRP A 29 54.76 17.51 -44.53
N LYS A 30 54.34 18.69 -44.96
CA LYS A 30 53.78 19.75 -44.10
C LYS A 30 52.29 19.95 -44.41
N PRO A 31 51.37 19.56 -43.51
CA PRO A 31 50.07 20.19 -43.41
C PRO A 31 50.21 21.60 -42.84
N LYS A 32 49.30 22.52 -43.22
CA LYS A 32 49.18 23.82 -42.57
C LYS A 32 48.78 23.64 -41.09
N TRP A 33 49.24 24.54 -40.23
CA TRP A 33 48.53 24.89 -39.00
C TRP A 33 47.73 26.15 -39.29
N GLU A 34 46.40 26.04 -39.32
CA GLU A 34 45.49 27.19 -39.30
C GLU A 34 44.99 27.33 -37.86
N SER A 35 45.33 28.45 -37.24
CA SER A 35 44.99 28.75 -35.85
C SER A 35 43.53 29.16 -35.74
N HIS A 36 42.63 28.18 -35.73
CA HIS A 36 41.29 28.41 -35.22
C HIS A 36 41.35 28.61 -33.70
N ASN A 37 40.55 29.56 -33.21
CA ASN A 37 40.55 29.98 -31.81
C ASN A 37 40.21 28.80 -30.88
N ALA A 38 40.71 28.87 -29.65
CA ALA A 38 39.99 28.24 -28.54
C ALA A 38 38.66 28.97 -28.41
N ASP A 39 37.60 28.38 -28.97
CA ASP A 39 36.25 28.89 -28.79
C ASP A 39 35.87 28.63 -27.33
N ASP A 40 35.62 29.70 -26.59
CA ASP A 40 35.33 29.66 -25.16
C ASP A 40 33.91 29.11 -24.98
N THR A 41 33.84 27.77 -25.03
CA THR A 41 32.61 27.03 -24.82
C THR A 41 32.23 27.16 -23.35
N ASP A 42 31.49 28.24 -23.06
CA ASP A 42 30.71 28.47 -21.85
C ASP A 42 29.80 27.26 -21.61
N VAL A 43 30.37 26.23 -20.98
CA VAL A 43 29.65 25.07 -20.46
C VAL A 43 28.86 25.60 -19.28
N LYS A 44 27.69 26.15 -19.61
CA LYS A 44 26.69 26.52 -18.63
C LYS A 44 26.41 25.30 -17.77
N GLU A 45 26.84 25.38 -16.52
CA GLU A 45 26.42 24.45 -15.48
C GLU A 45 24.91 24.59 -15.35
N GLU A 46 24.16 23.72 -16.04
CA GLU A 46 22.73 23.58 -15.80
C GLU A 46 22.56 23.19 -14.33
N LYS A 47 22.10 24.15 -13.53
CA LYS A 47 21.83 23.94 -12.09
C LYS A 47 21.02 22.65 -11.95
N PRO A 48 21.50 21.65 -11.15
CA PRO A 48 20.84 20.36 -11.05
C PRO A 48 19.35 20.51 -10.71
N SER A 49 18.49 20.20 -11.68
CA SER A 49 17.05 20.34 -11.53
C SER A 49 16.49 19.12 -10.79
N LEU A 50 15.94 19.37 -9.60
CA LEU A 50 15.38 18.34 -8.74
C LEU A 50 14.03 17.85 -9.28
N ARG A 51 13.96 16.60 -9.74
CA ARG A 51 12.69 15.96 -10.12
C ARG A 51 11.92 15.56 -8.86
N VAL A 52 10.70 16.08 -8.68
CA VAL A 52 9.71 15.46 -7.78
C VAL A 52 9.15 14.21 -8.46
N VAL A 53 9.13 13.07 -7.78
CA VAL A 53 8.55 11.83 -8.35
C VAL A 53 7.03 11.78 -8.18
N ASN A 54 6.36 11.09 -9.11
CA ASN A 54 4.90 10.98 -9.12
C ASN A 54 4.39 10.05 -7.99
N PRO A 55 3.13 10.19 -7.55
CA PRO A 55 2.54 9.31 -6.54
C PRO A 55 2.63 7.83 -6.92
N GLY A 56 3.38 7.05 -6.12
CA GLY A 56 3.58 5.62 -6.34
C GLY A 56 4.80 5.25 -7.20
N GLU A 57 5.54 6.22 -7.78
CA GLU A 57 6.91 5.99 -8.25
C GLU A 57 7.85 5.69 -7.06
N THR A 58 9.07 5.20 -7.33
CA THR A 58 10.06 4.91 -6.29
C THR A 58 11.37 5.64 -6.53
N ILE A 59 11.95 6.25 -5.49
CA ILE A 59 13.35 6.71 -5.50
C ILE A 59 14.27 5.64 -4.90
N GLN A 60 15.53 5.63 -5.32
CA GLN A 60 16.57 4.69 -4.87
C GLN A 60 17.85 5.44 -4.51
N PRO A 61 18.47 5.22 -3.33
CA PRO A 61 19.85 5.64 -3.09
C PRO A 61 20.79 4.76 -3.93
N HIS A 62 21.24 5.27 -5.07
CA HIS A 62 22.21 4.56 -5.92
C HIS A 62 23.53 4.35 -5.14
N PRO A 63 24.18 3.17 -5.22
CA PRO A 63 23.87 1.99 -6.03
C PRO A 63 23.01 0.90 -5.34
N LEU A 64 22.55 1.14 -4.11
CA LEU A 64 21.89 0.15 -3.24
C LEU A 64 20.61 -0.45 -3.84
N GLN A 65 20.30 -1.69 -3.49
CA GLN A 65 19.03 -2.35 -3.88
C GLN A 65 17.86 -1.97 -2.96
N ILE A 66 17.59 -0.67 -2.86
CA ILE A 66 16.56 -0.07 -2.00
C ILE A 66 15.67 0.87 -2.83
N HIS A 67 14.36 0.72 -2.71
CA HIS A 67 13.37 1.51 -3.45
C HIS A 67 12.28 2.02 -2.49
N ILE A 68 12.25 3.31 -2.22
CA ILE A 68 11.25 3.95 -1.35
C ILE A 68 10.14 4.54 -2.20
N SER A 69 8.89 4.21 -1.89
CA SER A 69 7.68 4.64 -2.62
C SER A 69 6.93 5.80 -1.97
N THR A 70 7.10 5.97 -0.66
CA THR A 70 6.36 6.92 0.16
C THR A 70 7.20 7.37 1.33
N VAL A 71 7.12 8.64 1.70
CA VAL A 71 7.63 9.15 2.98
C VAL A 71 6.53 9.88 3.72
N VAL A 72 6.38 9.57 5.01
CA VAL A 72 5.31 10.12 5.87
C VAL A 72 5.90 10.66 7.16
N SER A 73 5.55 11.89 7.51
CA SER A 73 5.89 12.51 8.79
C SER A 73 5.06 11.92 9.92
N HIS A 74 5.67 11.71 11.08
CA HIS A 74 5.03 11.14 12.26
C HIS A 74 5.37 11.94 13.51
N ALA A 75 4.35 12.30 14.29
CA ALA A 75 4.55 12.92 15.59
C ALA A 75 5.22 11.95 16.58
N ASP A 76 6.10 12.49 17.42
CA ASP A 76 6.59 11.95 18.69
C ASP A 76 7.28 10.57 18.71
N PHE A 77 7.53 9.95 17.55
CA PHE A 77 8.18 8.64 17.48
C PHE A 77 8.96 8.44 16.18
N PRO A 78 10.22 7.95 16.23
CA PRO A 78 10.96 7.52 17.43
C PRO A 78 11.50 8.66 18.31
N ALA A 79 11.67 9.88 17.81
CA ALA A 79 12.06 11.04 18.59
C ALA A 79 10.85 11.84 19.10
N LEU A 80 10.65 11.84 20.43
CA LEU A 80 9.63 12.62 21.13
C LEU A 80 9.87 14.13 20.95
N GLY A 81 8.87 14.88 20.49
CA GLY A 81 8.99 16.29 20.12
C GLY A 81 9.97 16.57 18.96
N GLY A 82 10.43 15.53 18.26
CA GLY A 82 11.35 15.64 17.12
C GLY A 82 10.63 15.53 15.78
N PHE A 83 11.39 15.67 14.69
CA PHE A 83 10.90 15.51 13.33
C PHE A 83 11.20 14.08 12.88
N ASN A 84 10.17 13.27 12.71
CA ASN A 84 10.30 11.86 12.34
C ASN A 84 9.66 11.60 10.98
N LEU A 85 10.36 10.84 10.15
CA LEU A 85 9.89 10.32 8.88
C LEU A 85 9.90 8.79 8.90
N PHE A 86 8.81 8.18 8.44
CA PHE A 86 8.79 6.78 8.04
C PHE A 86 8.83 6.71 6.51
N LEU A 87 9.77 5.92 6.00
CA LEU A 87 10.03 5.72 4.59
C LEU A 87 9.66 4.28 4.25
N ASN A 88 8.59 4.08 3.49
CA ASN A 88 8.07 2.75 3.18
C ASN A 88 8.37 2.37 1.74
N GLY A 89 8.74 1.11 1.52
CA GLY A 89 9.20 0.63 0.23
C GLY A 89 9.74 -0.79 0.31
N TRP A 90 10.81 -1.06 -0.43
CA TRP A 90 11.44 -2.36 -0.51
C TRP A 90 12.96 -2.30 -0.47
N ALA A 91 13.57 -3.37 0.02
CA ALA A 91 15.01 -3.59 -0.04
C ALA A 91 15.29 -5.06 -0.38
N ARG A 92 16.43 -5.35 -1.02
CA ARG A 92 16.90 -6.73 -1.19
C ARG A 92 17.23 -7.34 0.17
N TYR A 93 16.95 -8.64 0.35
CA TYR A 93 17.20 -9.32 1.62
C TYR A 93 18.71 -9.38 1.91
N ARG A 94 19.13 -8.76 3.03
CA ARG A 94 20.54 -8.58 3.45
C ARG A 94 21.40 -7.70 2.53
N GLU A 95 20.80 -6.77 1.80
CA GLU A 95 21.53 -5.61 1.28
C GLU A 95 22.17 -4.80 2.44
N ASP A 96 23.20 -4.01 2.17
CA ASP A 96 23.56 -2.94 3.11
C ASP A 96 22.45 -1.88 3.11
N VAL A 97 22.10 -1.40 4.30
CA VAL A 97 20.94 -0.54 4.58
C VAL A 97 21.33 0.85 5.09
N ASP A 98 22.62 1.16 5.13
CA ASP A 98 23.17 2.39 5.71
C ASP A 98 23.19 3.61 4.76
N PHE A 99 22.01 4.09 4.36
CA PHE A 99 21.86 5.30 3.54
C PHE A 99 21.53 6.57 4.37
N LYS A 100 21.48 7.74 3.71
CA LYS A 100 21.12 9.03 4.31
C LYS A 100 19.83 9.57 3.71
N CYS A 101 19.00 10.18 4.56
CA CYS A 101 17.95 11.11 4.15
C CYS A 101 18.54 12.51 4.01
N CYS A 102 18.35 13.13 2.86
CA CYS A 102 18.64 14.55 2.61
C CYS A 102 17.32 15.31 2.63
N LEU A 103 17.02 15.99 3.74
CA LEU A 103 15.78 16.74 3.87
C LEU A 103 15.89 18.07 3.12
N VAL A 104 14.92 18.31 2.25
CA VAL A 104 14.86 19.46 1.31
C VAL A 104 13.74 20.41 1.73
N ARG A 105 13.98 21.71 1.57
CA ARG A 105 12.98 22.77 1.75
C ARG A 105 12.47 23.25 0.39
N ALA A 106 11.18 23.54 0.31
CA ALA A 106 10.64 24.34 -0.78
C ALA A 106 10.68 25.82 -0.40
N GLY A 107 10.96 26.69 -1.36
CA GLY A 107 10.78 28.13 -1.26
C GLY A 107 9.30 28.52 -1.23
N ALA A 108 9.03 29.80 -0.97
CA ALA A 108 7.66 30.33 -0.90
C ALA A 108 6.90 30.28 -2.24
N ASP A 109 7.62 30.13 -3.35
CA ASP A 109 7.13 29.93 -4.71
C ASP A 109 6.95 28.44 -5.08
N GLY A 110 7.30 27.53 -4.18
CA GLY A 110 7.32 26.08 -4.43
C GLY A 110 8.57 25.56 -5.13
N SER A 111 9.55 26.42 -5.47
CA SER A 111 10.85 25.98 -5.99
C SER A 111 11.59 25.14 -4.94
N LEU A 112 12.29 24.09 -5.34
CA LEU A 112 13.13 23.33 -4.42
C LEU A 112 14.46 24.08 -4.23
N LEU A 113 14.87 24.27 -2.98
CA LEU A 113 16.11 24.98 -2.63
C LEU A 113 17.24 23.95 -2.39
N PRO A 114 18.14 23.72 -3.37
CA PRO A 114 19.16 22.66 -3.27
C PRO A 114 20.26 22.99 -2.26
N ASP A 115 20.48 24.28 -1.96
CA ASP A 115 21.63 24.75 -1.19
C ASP A 115 21.50 24.54 0.35
N VAL A 116 20.36 24.01 0.82
CA VAL A 116 20.08 23.79 2.26
C VAL A 116 19.52 22.39 2.51
N LEU A 117 20.39 21.39 2.43
CA LEU A 117 20.08 19.99 2.73
C LEU A 117 20.43 19.63 4.17
N THR A 118 19.45 19.16 4.95
CA THR A 118 19.71 18.59 6.28
C THR A 118 19.92 17.09 6.16
N GLN A 119 21.16 16.62 6.39
CA GLN A 119 21.52 15.20 6.32
C GLN A 119 21.16 14.46 7.62
N VAL A 120 20.44 13.35 7.49
CA VAL A 120 20.04 12.47 8.60
C VAL A 120 20.36 11.02 8.23
N LYS A 121 20.91 10.22 9.16
CA LYS A 121 21.07 8.78 8.90
C LYS A 121 19.69 8.10 8.82
N ALA A 122 19.50 7.26 7.80
CA ALA A 122 18.39 6.32 7.76
C ALA A 122 18.69 5.08 8.61
N TRP A 123 17.64 4.58 9.28
CA TRP A 123 17.68 3.34 10.05
C TRP A 123 16.62 2.40 9.52
N MET A 124 16.98 1.16 9.20
CA MET A 124 15.99 0.11 8.91
C MET A 124 15.15 -0.13 10.17
N TYR A 125 13.90 0.30 10.13
CA TYR A 125 12.96 0.21 11.25
C TYR A 125 12.32 -1.18 11.31
N HIS A 126 11.93 -1.72 10.15
CA HIS A 126 11.41 -3.07 10.04
C HIS A 126 11.65 -3.64 8.64
N GLN A 127 12.05 -4.90 8.54
CA GLN A 127 12.01 -5.68 7.30
C GLN A 127 11.14 -6.92 7.54
N PHE A 128 10.20 -7.18 6.63
CA PHE A 128 9.40 -8.40 6.69
C PHE A 128 10.25 -9.61 6.24
N THR A 129 10.27 -10.68 7.04
CA THR A 129 11.16 -11.84 6.84
C THR A 129 10.47 -13.20 6.92
N MET A 130 9.12 -13.25 6.98
CA MET A 130 8.38 -14.51 7.07
C MET A 130 8.47 -15.36 5.79
N TRP A 131 8.60 -14.70 4.64
CA TRP A 131 8.91 -15.32 3.35
C TRP A 131 10.14 -14.63 2.77
N ILE A 132 11.17 -15.39 2.40
CA ILE A 132 12.37 -14.83 1.77
C ILE A 132 12.15 -14.75 0.26
N VAL A 133 12.06 -13.52 -0.25
CA VAL A 133 11.81 -13.17 -1.66
C VAL A 133 12.87 -12.17 -2.13
N ASP A 134 12.91 -11.86 -3.44
CA ASP A 134 13.92 -10.96 -4.05
C ASP A 134 13.87 -9.55 -3.44
N MET A 135 12.67 -8.95 -3.33
CA MET A 135 12.47 -7.61 -2.80
C MET A 135 11.55 -7.61 -1.57
N GLN A 136 12.12 -7.38 -0.38
CA GLN A 136 11.39 -7.41 0.89
C GLN A 136 10.70 -6.09 1.20
N ALA A 137 9.44 -6.15 1.63
CA ALA A 137 8.72 -5.02 2.22
C ALA A 137 9.51 -4.51 3.45
N THR A 138 10.00 -3.29 3.35
CA THR A 138 10.96 -2.71 4.30
C THR A 138 10.56 -1.27 4.62
N GLU A 139 10.47 -0.98 5.92
CA GLU A 139 10.26 0.34 6.48
C GLU A 139 11.58 0.86 7.04
N PHE A 140 11.95 2.08 6.66
CA PHE A 140 13.06 2.83 7.23
C PHE A 140 12.54 4.03 8.01
N SER A 141 13.38 4.58 8.88
CA SER A 141 13.09 5.80 9.63
C SER A 141 14.26 6.77 9.56
N CYS A 142 13.94 8.05 9.42
CA CYS A 142 14.88 9.16 9.53
C CYS A 142 14.32 10.12 10.59
N SER A 143 15.14 10.55 11.54
CA SER A 143 14.65 11.29 12.72
C SER A 143 15.66 12.33 13.19
N ILE A 144 15.16 13.53 13.48
CA ILE A 144 15.89 14.63 14.08
C ILE A 144 15.32 14.85 15.48
N SER A 145 16.16 14.87 16.51
CA SER A 145 15.70 15.16 17.88
C SER A 145 15.21 16.60 18.01
N ARG A 146 14.35 16.87 18.98
CA ARG A 146 13.89 18.24 19.29
C ARG A 146 15.05 19.21 19.47
N ASP A 147 16.11 18.77 20.15
CA ASP A 147 17.25 19.60 20.48
C ASP A 147 18.13 19.85 19.23
N GLN A 148 18.20 18.89 18.30
CA GLN A 148 18.80 19.08 16.97
C GLN A 148 17.98 20.04 16.10
N LEU A 149 16.65 19.95 16.08
CA LEU A 149 15.79 20.93 15.39
C LEU A 149 16.01 22.34 15.94
N SER A 150 16.06 22.48 17.27
CA SER A 150 16.31 23.76 17.92
C SER A 150 17.70 24.33 17.63
N ALA A 151 18.70 23.49 17.40
CA ALA A 151 20.05 23.90 17.00
C ALA A 151 20.15 24.26 15.50
N LEU A 152 19.35 23.62 14.65
CA LEU A 152 19.23 23.96 13.22
C LEU A 152 18.42 25.26 13.02
N GLY A 153 17.42 25.53 13.87
CA GLY A 153 16.45 26.61 13.66
C GLY A 153 15.49 26.34 12.49
N LEU A 154 15.28 25.06 12.14
CA LEU A 154 14.55 24.61 10.95
C LEU A 154 13.58 23.48 11.29
N ASP A 155 12.33 23.60 10.84
CA ASP A 155 11.24 22.65 11.07
C ASP A 155 10.45 22.29 9.79
N ASN A 156 10.45 23.15 8.76
CA ASN A 156 9.57 23.08 7.59
C ASN A 156 10.14 22.29 6.38
N PHE A 157 10.66 21.09 6.61
CA PHE A 157 11.07 20.19 5.52
C PHE A 157 9.84 19.71 4.70
N THR A 158 9.91 19.75 3.37
CA THR A 158 8.77 19.40 2.50
C THR A 158 9.03 18.18 1.62
N HIS A 159 10.29 17.90 1.29
CA HIS A 159 10.70 16.76 0.47
C HIS A 159 11.93 16.08 1.08
N VAL A 160 12.21 14.87 0.63
CA VAL A 160 13.44 14.14 0.97
C VAL A 160 14.02 13.44 -0.26
N ALA A 161 15.35 13.51 -0.37
CA ALA A 161 16.13 12.71 -1.31
C ALA A 161 16.94 11.65 -0.56
N LEU A 162 17.36 10.60 -1.26
CA LEU A 162 18.13 9.49 -0.68
C LEU A 162 19.47 9.32 -1.40
N VAL A 163 20.53 9.16 -0.61
CA VAL A 163 21.92 8.99 -1.07
C VAL A 163 22.61 7.94 -0.20
N GLU A 164 23.57 7.22 -0.74
CA GLU A 164 24.38 6.25 0.01
C GLU A 164 25.26 6.97 1.05
N ASN A 165 26.14 7.88 0.58
CA ASN A 165 27.23 8.43 1.39
C ASN A 165 26.91 9.82 1.93
N THR A 166 26.64 10.80 1.05
CA THR A 166 26.50 12.21 1.47
C THR A 166 25.54 13.02 0.59
N CYS A 167 24.82 13.97 1.21
CA CYS A 167 23.93 14.88 0.49
C CYS A 167 24.65 15.85 -0.47
N LEU A 168 25.99 15.89 -0.47
CA LEU A 168 26.79 16.58 -1.48
C LEU A 168 26.80 15.83 -2.83
N GLU A 169 26.47 14.54 -2.85
CA GLU A 169 26.19 13.76 -4.06
C GLU A 169 24.82 14.18 -4.58
N ALA A 170 24.78 15.33 -5.26
CA ALA A 170 23.57 16.11 -5.53
C ALA A 170 22.39 15.24 -6.02
N PRO A 171 21.27 15.19 -5.27
CA PRO A 171 20.18 14.30 -5.60
C PRO A 171 19.51 14.69 -6.91
N ARG A 172 19.02 13.68 -7.65
CA ARG A 172 18.32 13.88 -8.93
C ARG A 172 16.80 13.75 -8.81
N GLU A 173 16.34 12.99 -7.82
CA GLU A 173 14.93 12.71 -7.58
C GLU A 173 14.59 12.88 -6.09
N VAL A 174 13.40 13.42 -5.80
CA VAL A 174 12.91 13.68 -4.43
C VAL A 174 11.48 13.16 -4.24
N LEU A 175 11.20 12.62 -3.05
CA LEU A 175 9.84 12.29 -2.61
C LEU A 175 9.25 13.46 -1.79
N PRO A 176 7.98 13.87 -2.02
CA PRO A 176 7.29 14.76 -1.11
C PRO A 176 6.99 14.06 0.21
N ILE A 177 7.14 14.79 1.32
CA ILE A 177 6.82 14.29 2.67
C ILE A 177 5.32 14.47 2.89
N LEU A 178 4.63 13.37 3.19
CA LEU A 178 3.21 13.41 3.54
C LEU A 178 3.03 13.79 5.01
N PHE A 179 2.07 14.67 5.29
CA PHE A 179 1.73 15.13 6.64
C PHE A 179 0.27 14.78 6.97
N PRO A 180 -0.01 13.59 7.55
CA PRO A 180 -1.35 13.16 7.90
C PRO A 180 -2.00 14.10 8.93
N ARG A 181 -3.12 14.73 8.54
CA ARG A 181 -3.87 15.60 9.45
C ARG A 181 -4.61 14.77 10.49
N ARG A 182 -4.55 15.19 11.76
CA ARG A 182 -5.32 14.55 12.83
C ARG A 182 -6.82 14.78 12.60
N VAL A 183 -7.60 13.70 12.55
CA VAL A 183 -9.06 13.72 12.56
C VAL A 183 -9.52 12.86 13.75
N ALA A 184 -10.39 13.38 14.60
CA ALA A 184 -10.97 12.63 15.71
C ALA A 184 -12.37 12.13 15.33
N GLY A 185 -12.84 11.03 15.93
CA GLY A 185 -14.10 10.39 15.56
C GLY A 185 -14.02 9.59 14.26
N SER A 186 -12.82 9.14 13.86
CA SER A 186 -12.51 8.78 12.47
C SER A 186 -12.05 7.34 12.30
N VAL A 187 -12.50 6.68 11.22
CA VAL A 187 -12.02 5.35 10.82
C VAL A 187 -11.57 5.35 9.37
N GLY A 188 -10.34 4.91 9.13
CA GLY A 188 -9.83 4.60 7.79
C GLY A 188 -10.01 3.12 7.44
N VAL A 189 -10.22 2.81 6.16
CA VAL A 189 -10.23 1.41 5.67
C VAL A 189 -9.18 1.22 4.58
N CYS A 190 -8.49 0.09 4.67
CA CYS A 190 -7.34 -0.25 3.86
C CYS A 190 -7.59 -1.51 3.01
N LEU A 191 -7.69 -1.32 1.69
CA LEU A 191 -7.84 -2.43 0.73
C LEU A 191 -6.50 -3.07 0.33
N LYS A 192 -5.38 -2.55 0.85
CA LYS A 192 -3.99 -2.86 0.47
C LYS A 192 -3.73 -2.58 -1.02
N VAL A 193 -4.04 -3.55 -1.88
CA VAL A 193 -3.85 -3.51 -3.33
C VAL A 193 -5.09 -4.08 -4.01
N SER A 194 -5.82 -3.25 -4.72
CA SER A 194 -6.93 -3.66 -5.59
C SER A 194 -6.42 -3.97 -6.99
N TYR A 195 -6.70 -5.16 -7.51
CA TYR A 195 -6.16 -5.62 -8.79
C TYR A 195 -7.12 -6.51 -9.59
N GLY A 196 -7.01 -6.46 -10.92
CA GLY A 196 -7.74 -7.33 -11.84
C GLY A 196 -9.24 -7.05 -11.95
N ALA A 197 -9.99 -8.10 -12.28
CA ALA A 197 -11.43 -8.06 -12.52
C ALA A 197 -12.23 -7.97 -11.21
N LEU A 198 -12.45 -6.74 -10.74
CA LEU A 198 -13.43 -6.42 -9.69
C LEU A 198 -14.77 -6.07 -10.35
N GLU A 199 -15.88 -6.59 -9.83
CA GLU A 199 -17.21 -6.28 -10.35
C GLU A 199 -17.64 -4.88 -9.86
N ALA A 200 -17.86 -3.93 -10.79
CA ALA A 200 -18.11 -2.52 -10.48
C ALA A 200 -19.31 -2.31 -9.53
N THR A 201 -20.37 -3.10 -9.67
CA THR A 201 -21.55 -3.10 -8.78
C THR A 201 -21.20 -3.48 -7.34
N ARG A 202 -20.29 -4.44 -7.12
CA ARG A 202 -19.82 -4.81 -5.77
C ARG A 202 -18.92 -3.75 -5.16
N VAL A 203 -18.06 -3.13 -5.97
CA VAL A 203 -17.27 -1.97 -5.53
C VAL A 203 -18.20 -0.85 -5.09
N LEU A 204 -19.27 -0.60 -5.85
CA LEU A 204 -20.26 0.44 -5.54
C LEU A 204 -21.02 0.16 -4.24
N GLU A 205 -21.52 -1.08 -4.06
CA GLU A 205 -22.14 -1.55 -2.81
C GLU A 205 -21.20 -1.41 -1.61
N TRP A 206 -19.95 -1.87 -1.75
CA TRP A 206 -18.96 -1.82 -0.69
C TRP A 206 -18.64 -0.36 -0.29
N MET A 207 -18.44 0.53 -1.26
CA MET A 207 -18.11 1.94 -1.00
C MET A 207 -19.27 2.69 -0.34
N GLU A 208 -20.52 2.56 -0.82
CA GLU A 208 -21.66 3.22 -0.17
C GLU A 208 -22.01 2.60 1.19
N TYR A 209 -21.79 1.28 1.38
CA TYR A 209 -21.91 0.69 2.72
C TYR A 209 -20.91 1.29 3.71
N HIS A 210 -19.64 1.41 3.33
CA HIS A 210 -18.62 2.00 4.20
C HIS A 210 -18.88 3.50 4.47
N ARG A 211 -19.50 4.22 3.52
CA ARG A 211 -20.00 5.59 3.73
C ARG A 211 -21.20 5.65 4.68
N MET A 212 -22.09 4.64 4.69
CA MET A 212 -23.13 4.51 5.71
C MET A 212 -22.56 4.22 7.10
N MET A 213 -21.47 3.46 7.19
CA MET A 213 -20.77 3.12 8.44
C MET A 213 -19.84 4.23 8.96
N ALA A 214 -19.93 5.44 8.37
CA ALA A 214 -19.12 6.63 8.67
C ALA A 214 -17.59 6.43 8.59
N VAL A 215 -17.13 5.58 7.66
CA VAL A 215 -15.70 5.57 7.28
C VAL A 215 -15.31 6.96 6.77
N THR A 216 -14.18 7.45 7.24
CA THR A 216 -13.65 8.79 6.93
C THR A 216 -12.95 8.80 5.58
N SER A 217 -12.15 7.77 5.30
CA SER A 217 -11.43 7.59 4.03
C SER A 217 -11.08 6.12 3.77
N VAL A 218 -11.04 5.75 2.50
CA VAL A 218 -10.51 4.46 2.03
C VAL A 218 -9.16 4.72 1.36
N PHE A 219 -8.19 3.83 1.57
CA PHE A 219 -6.93 3.82 0.82
C PHE A 219 -6.72 2.48 0.11
N THR A 220 -6.18 2.55 -1.10
CA THR A 220 -5.77 1.39 -1.88
C THR A 220 -4.62 1.74 -2.84
N TYR A 221 -3.71 0.80 -3.04
CA TYR A 221 -2.93 0.76 -4.25
C TYR A 221 -3.72 0.09 -5.38
N THR A 222 -3.45 0.43 -6.64
CA THR A 222 -4.09 -0.16 -7.82
C THR A 222 -3.08 -0.87 -8.72
N TRP A 223 -3.47 -1.99 -9.31
CA TRP A 223 -2.67 -2.72 -10.29
C TRP A 223 -3.56 -3.41 -11.32
N ASP A 224 -3.50 -2.98 -12.59
CA ASP A 224 -4.18 -3.64 -13.71
C ASP A 224 -5.68 -3.93 -13.40
N LEU A 225 -6.39 -2.88 -12.98
CA LEU A 225 -7.82 -2.91 -12.67
C LEU A 225 -8.66 -2.90 -13.94
N ASP A 226 -9.81 -3.57 -13.89
CA ASP A 226 -10.82 -3.47 -14.94
C ASP A 226 -11.34 -2.01 -15.09
N PRO A 227 -11.53 -1.48 -16.32
CA PRO A 227 -12.02 -0.11 -16.54
C PRO A 227 -13.34 0.24 -15.84
N GLN A 228 -14.23 -0.73 -15.64
CA GLN A 228 -15.49 -0.52 -14.91
C GLN A 228 -15.22 -0.28 -13.42
N ALA A 229 -14.35 -1.09 -12.81
CA ALA A 229 -13.92 -0.90 -11.42
C ALA A 229 -13.13 0.40 -11.24
N GLN A 230 -12.24 0.72 -12.19
CA GLN A 230 -11.45 1.97 -12.18
C GLN A 230 -12.37 3.20 -12.26
N THR A 231 -13.43 3.17 -13.07
CA THR A 231 -14.40 4.28 -13.16
C THR A 231 -15.14 4.53 -11.83
N VAL A 232 -15.45 3.46 -11.08
CA VAL A 232 -16.01 3.58 -9.73
C VAL A 232 -14.97 4.11 -8.73
N PHE A 233 -13.71 3.65 -8.82
CA PHE A 233 -12.61 4.18 -7.99
C PHE A 233 -12.40 5.67 -8.25
N ASP A 234 -12.33 6.09 -9.50
CA ASP A 234 -12.14 7.49 -9.92
C ASP A 234 -13.27 8.40 -9.43
N TYR A 235 -14.51 7.88 -9.37
CA TYR A 235 -15.63 8.61 -8.78
C TYR A 235 -15.42 8.87 -7.29
N TYR A 236 -15.08 7.85 -6.49
CA TYR A 236 -14.82 8.03 -5.07
C TYR A 236 -13.53 8.81 -4.77
N ALA A 237 -12.56 8.80 -5.70
CA ALA A 237 -11.36 9.62 -5.63
C ALA A 237 -11.66 11.11 -5.86
N ARG A 238 -12.45 11.46 -6.88
CA ARG A 238 -12.95 12.84 -7.08
C ARG A 238 -13.84 13.31 -5.92
N LEU A 239 -14.54 12.39 -5.26
CA LEU A 239 -15.36 12.67 -4.06
C LEU A 239 -14.52 12.83 -2.77
N GLY A 240 -13.20 12.62 -2.82
CA GLY A 240 -12.30 12.67 -1.67
C GLY A 240 -12.48 11.53 -0.66
N PHE A 241 -13.27 10.51 -0.99
CA PHE A 241 -13.53 9.35 -0.12
C PHE A 241 -12.50 8.24 -0.31
N LEU A 242 -11.99 8.05 -1.53
CA LEU A 242 -10.95 7.07 -1.85
C LEU A 242 -9.64 7.77 -2.19
N THR A 243 -8.53 7.27 -1.66
CA THR A 243 -7.20 7.53 -2.23
C THR A 243 -6.72 6.27 -2.94
N ALA A 244 -6.63 6.34 -4.27
CA ALA A 244 -6.14 5.27 -5.13
C ALA A 244 -4.77 5.68 -5.72
N VAL A 245 -3.74 4.85 -5.54
CA VAL A 245 -2.37 5.12 -6.02
C VAL A 245 -1.89 3.96 -6.90
N PRO A 246 -1.37 4.19 -8.12
CA PRO A 246 -0.80 3.10 -8.92
C PRO A 246 0.39 2.45 -8.20
N ALA A 247 0.43 1.12 -8.16
CA ALA A 247 1.56 0.37 -7.60
C ALA A 247 2.68 0.22 -8.64
N HIS A 248 3.87 0.72 -8.33
CA HIS A 248 5.09 0.45 -9.11
C HIS A 248 6.13 -0.31 -8.25
N PRO A 249 5.87 -1.59 -7.89
CA PRO A 249 6.90 -2.43 -7.28
C PRO A 249 8.13 -2.52 -8.19
N PRO A 250 9.36 -2.31 -7.68
CA PRO A 250 10.56 -2.36 -8.50
C PRO A 250 10.74 -3.75 -9.14
N PRO A 251 11.33 -3.80 -10.35
CA PRO A 251 11.48 -5.04 -11.10
C PRO A 251 12.37 -6.03 -10.33
N SER A 252 11.98 -7.31 -10.36
CA SER A 252 12.87 -8.38 -9.87
C SER A 252 14.09 -8.47 -10.77
N LYS A 253 15.28 -8.57 -10.18
CA LYS A 253 16.53 -8.76 -10.92
C LYS A 253 16.79 -10.23 -11.26
N GLU A 254 16.35 -11.13 -10.38
CA GLU A 254 16.61 -12.57 -10.44
C GLU A 254 15.33 -13.37 -10.14
N GLY A 255 14.28 -13.19 -10.96
CA GLY A 255 13.00 -13.83 -10.70
C GLY A 255 11.92 -13.65 -11.79
N PRO A 256 10.74 -14.28 -11.60
CA PRO A 256 9.58 -14.05 -12.45
C PRO A 256 9.06 -12.61 -12.32
N LYS A 257 8.34 -12.12 -13.34
CA LYS A 257 7.77 -10.77 -13.32
C LYS A 257 6.91 -10.55 -12.07
N ARG A 258 7.22 -9.47 -11.36
CA ARG A 258 6.53 -9.02 -10.15
C ARG A 258 5.22 -8.31 -10.49
N GLY A 259 4.29 -8.28 -9.53
CA GLY A 259 2.95 -7.74 -9.69
C GLY A 259 1.85 -8.74 -9.34
N PHE A 260 0.60 -8.31 -9.46
CA PHE A 260 -0.54 -9.00 -8.84
C PHE A 260 -1.36 -9.86 -9.82
N ARG A 261 -1.16 -9.74 -11.13
CA ARG A 261 -1.86 -10.54 -12.15
C ARG A 261 -1.22 -11.92 -12.29
N ARG A 262 -2.04 -12.98 -12.25
CA ARG A 262 -1.58 -14.36 -12.43
C ARG A 262 -1.26 -14.68 -13.91
N PRO A 263 -0.28 -15.56 -14.21
CA PRO A 263 0.61 -16.25 -13.27
C PRO A 263 1.63 -15.29 -12.62
N ARG A 264 1.80 -15.42 -11.30
CA ARG A 264 2.64 -14.55 -10.46
C ARG A 264 3.39 -15.38 -9.42
N TYR A 265 4.46 -14.82 -8.85
CA TYR A 265 5.08 -15.39 -7.65
C TYR A 265 4.27 -14.98 -6.42
N GLU A 266 3.47 -15.91 -5.88
CA GLU A 266 2.52 -15.63 -4.80
C GLU A 266 3.18 -15.08 -3.53
N GLN A 267 4.35 -15.59 -3.13
CA GLN A 267 5.04 -15.09 -1.93
C GLN A 267 5.48 -13.64 -2.09
N GLN A 268 6.02 -13.25 -3.25
CA GLN A 268 6.35 -11.84 -3.52
C GLN A 268 5.08 -10.98 -3.54
N ALA A 269 3.97 -11.44 -4.12
CA ALA A 269 2.70 -10.71 -4.10
C ALA A 269 2.15 -10.50 -2.66
N TRP A 270 2.33 -11.48 -1.76
CA TRP A 270 1.96 -11.33 -0.35
C TRP A 270 2.88 -10.37 0.42
N VAL A 271 4.19 -10.36 0.11
CA VAL A 271 5.14 -9.36 0.63
C VAL A 271 4.77 -7.97 0.10
N ASP A 272 4.29 -7.86 -1.14
CA ASP A 272 3.85 -6.59 -1.72
C ASP A 272 2.52 -6.11 -1.09
N GLU A 273 1.56 -6.99 -0.78
CA GLU A 273 0.39 -6.64 0.05
C GLU A 273 0.78 -6.16 1.47
N VAL A 274 1.85 -6.69 2.04
CA VAL A 274 2.39 -6.26 3.34
C VAL A 274 3.02 -4.85 3.27
N TRP A 275 3.75 -4.52 2.21
CA TRP A 275 4.21 -3.15 1.96
C TRP A 275 3.04 -2.18 1.87
N ALA A 276 1.99 -2.53 1.11
CA ALA A 276 0.81 -1.69 0.94
C ALA A 276 0.05 -1.46 2.25
N ALA A 277 -0.07 -2.50 3.11
CA ALA A 277 -0.68 -2.36 4.43
C ALA A 277 0.08 -1.37 5.34
N ASN A 278 1.41 -1.39 5.33
CA ASN A 278 2.21 -0.50 6.17
C ASN A 278 2.30 0.93 5.63
N ASP A 279 2.24 1.10 4.31
CA ASP A 279 2.07 2.41 3.69
C ASP A 279 0.79 3.10 4.17
N CYS A 280 -0.29 2.34 4.08
CA CYS A 280 -1.65 2.71 4.40
C CYS A 280 -1.82 3.07 5.89
N LYS A 281 -1.20 2.30 6.79
CA LYS A 281 -1.01 2.59 8.22
C LYS A 281 -0.43 3.99 8.45
N HIS A 282 0.62 4.37 7.71
CA HIS A 282 1.28 5.67 7.86
C HIS A 282 0.47 6.81 7.24
N ARG A 283 -0.02 6.66 6.00
CA ARG A 283 -0.80 7.69 5.31
C ARG A 283 -2.07 8.09 6.08
N MET A 284 -2.70 7.14 6.77
CA MET A 284 -3.86 7.37 7.64
C MET A 284 -3.50 7.48 9.13
N SER A 285 -2.23 7.78 9.48
CA SER A 285 -1.81 7.87 10.89
C SER A 285 -2.45 8.99 11.71
N GLY A 286 -3.07 9.97 11.04
CA GLY A 286 -3.90 11.00 11.66
C GLY A 286 -5.30 10.54 12.10
N LEU A 287 -5.73 9.32 11.72
CA LEU A 287 -7.04 8.77 12.09
C LEU A 287 -6.96 7.97 13.40
N ASP A 288 -8.06 7.91 14.17
CA ASP A 288 -8.14 7.11 15.41
C ASP A 288 -7.85 5.62 15.15
N TYR A 289 -8.45 5.07 14.09
CA TYR A 289 -8.35 3.67 13.71
C TYR A 289 -8.18 3.47 12.20
N VAL A 290 -7.41 2.45 11.81
CA VAL A 290 -7.26 1.98 10.42
C VAL A 290 -7.52 0.49 10.35
N ILE A 291 -8.55 0.07 9.61
CA ILE A 291 -8.93 -1.34 9.42
C ILE A 291 -8.35 -1.88 8.12
N VAL A 292 -7.67 -3.03 8.13
CA VAL A 292 -7.36 -3.78 6.91
C VAL A 292 -8.55 -4.69 6.58
N MET A 293 -9.05 -4.61 5.35
CA MET A 293 -10.29 -5.27 4.93
C MET A 293 -10.29 -5.53 3.42
N ASP A 294 -10.88 -6.63 2.97
CA ASP A 294 -11.08 -6.92 1.53
C ASP A 294 -12.47 -6.42 1.05
N ILE A 295 -12.66 -6.30 -0.27
CA ILE A 295 -13.95 -5.87 -0.88
C ILE A 295 -15.08 -6.90 -0.68
N ASP A 296 -14.75 -8.14 -0.31
CA ASP A 296 -15.72 -9.17 0.08
C ASP A 296 -16.10 -9.15 1.58
N GLU A 297 -15.72 -8.10 2.32
CA GLU A 297 -15.89 -8.01 3.77
C GLU A 297 -16.64 -6.74 4.26
N TYR A 298 -17.45 -6.92 5.30
CA TYR A 298 -18.38 -5.93 5.86
C TYR A 298 -18.48 -6.13 7.38
N ILE A 299 -18.31 -5.09 8.21
CA ILE A 299 -18.59 -5.16 9.65
C ILE A 299 -20.01 -4.64 9.87
N VAL A 300 -20.89 -5.42 10.48
CA VAL A 300 -22.25 -4.97 10.85
C VAL A 300 -22.31 -4.66 12.34
N PRO A 301 -22.48 -3.39 12.77
CA PRO A 301 -22.66 -3.03 14.17
C PRO A 301 -23.91 -3.64 14.81
N LYS A 302 -23.87 -3.82 16.14
CA LYS A 302 -24.96 -4.37 16.97
C LYS A 302 -25.31 -3.42 18.13
N ARG A 303 -26.27 -3.81 18.97
CA ARG A 303 -26.64 -3.13 20.24
C ARG A 303 -27.00 -1.64 20.11
N GLY A 304 -27.40 -1.20 18.91
CA GLY A 304 -27.76 0.20 18.63
C GLY A 304 -26.58 1.09 18.18
N LEU A 305 -25.37 0.53 18.12
CA LEU A 305 -24.22 1.15 17.45
C LEU A 305 -24.51 1.29 15.95
N LYS A 306 -23.93 2.31 15.30
CA LYS A 306 -24.24 2.75 13.93
C LYS A 306 -23.02 2.83 13.03
N THR A 307 -21.84 3.13 13.58
CA THR A 307 -20.61 3.35 12.82
C THR A 307 -19.51 2.35 13.20
N TYR A 308 -18.44 2.30 12.39
CA TYR A 308 -17.23 1.56 12.77
C TYR A 308 -16.49 2.20 13.95
N HIS A 309 -16.64 3.52 14.15
CA HIS A 309 -16.04 4.21 15.28
C HIS A 309 -16.70 3.78 16.59
N ASP A 310 -18.04 3.77 16.67
CA ASP A 310 -18.78 3.39 17.88
C ASP A 310 -18.39 1.98 18.39
N VAL A 311 -18.18 1.04 17.46
CA VAL A 311 -17.75 -0.34 17.76
C VAL A 311 -16.33 -0.39 18.32
N LEU A 312 -15.42 0.39 17.72
CA LEU A 312 -14.00 0.44 18.13
C LEU A 312 -13.78 1.25 19.41
N GLU A 313 -14.54 2.32 19.61
CA GLU A 313 -14.54 3.11 20.84
C GLU A 313 -15.09 2.28 22.01
N ALA A 314 -16.19 1.54 21.83
CA ALA A 314 -16.70 0.63 22.86
C ALA A 314 -15.68 -0.49 23.22
N ALA A 315 -14.96 -1.03 22.23
CA ALA A 315 -13.88 -1.98 22.45
C ALA A 315 -12.65 -1.34 23.15
N HIS A 316 -12.32 -0.09 22.81
CA HIS A 316 -11.21 0.66 23.39
C HIS A 316 -11.49 1.09 24.83
N ASN A 317 -12.69 1.55 25.15
CA ASN A 317 -13.11 1.86 26.52
C ASN A 317 -13.04 0.63 27.43
N SER A 318 -13.23 -0.56 26.86
CA SER A 318 -13.04 -1.85 27.56
C SER A 318 -11.56 -2.30 27.64
N ASN A 319 -10.68 -1.79 26.76
CA ASN A 319 -9.29 -2.20 26.62
C ASN A 319 -8.36 -1.00 26.33
N PRO A 320 -8.23 0.00 27.22
CA PRO A 320 -7.54 1.25 26.92
C PRO A 320 -6.03 1.11 26.66
N GLY A 321 -5.44 -0.04 27.01
CA GLY A 321 -4.05 -0.41 26.67
C GLY A 321 -3.85 -1.01 25.27
N ALA A 322 -4.91 -1.18 24.47
CA ALA A 322 -4.81 -1.77 23.14
C ALA A 322 -4.14 -0.83 22.12
N GLY A 323 -3.37 -1.41 21.19
CA GLY A 323 -2.88 -0.77 19.96
C GLY A 323 -3.53 -1.32 18.70
N GLY A 324 -4.31 -2.41 18.81
CA GLY A 324 -5.08 -2.98 17.71
C GLY A 324 -6.16 -3.96 18.20
N PHE A 325 -7.21 -4.09 17.41
CA PHE A 325 -8.43 -4.83 17.73
C PHE A 325 -8.74 -5.90 16.68
N SER A 326 -9.00 -7.14 17.09
CA SER A 326 -9.37 -8.23 16.18
C SER A 326 -10.89 -8.41 16.06
N PHE A 327 -11.32 -8.67 14.82
CA PHE A 327 -12.68 -9.01 14.44
C PHE A 327 -12.71 -10.43 13.87
N ASP A 328 -13.57 -11.29 14.42
CA ASP A 328 -13.75 -12.66 13.96
C ASP A 328 -14.79 -12.73 12.83
N SER A 329 -14.40 -13.27 11.68
CA SER A 329 -15.27 -13.30 10.50
C SER A 329 -16.24 -14.46 10.51
N HIS A 330 -17.47 -14.19 10.09
CA HIS A 330 -18.47 -15.18 9.76
C HIS A 330 -18.70 -15.21 8.25
N VAL A 331 -18.84 -16.41 7.70
CA VAL A 331 -18.66 -16.63 6.26
C VAL A 331 -20.01 -16.89 5.60
N PHE A 332 -20.37 -16.06 4.63
CA PHE A 332 -21.43 -16.34 3.67
C PHE A 332 -20.81 -17.10 2.51
N LEU A 333 -20.91 -18.44 2.56
CA LEU A 333 -20.37 -19.31 1.53
C LEU A 333 -21.25 -19.22 0.28
N LEU A 334 -20.76 -18.53 -0.75
CA LEU A 334 -21.51 -18.26 -1.99
C LEU A 334 -21.96 -19.55 -2.70
N ASN A 335 -21.23 -20.65 -2.50
CA ASN A 335 -21.58 -22.00 -2.98
C ASN A 335 -22.89 -22.56 -2.40
N TRP A 336 -23.40 -22.03 -1.28
CA TRP A 336 -24.71 -22.42 -0.75
C TRP A 336 -25.88 -21.81 -1.53
N GLY A 337 -25.61 -20.91 -2.49
CA GLY A 337 -26.60 -20.23 -3.31
C GLY A 337 -27.18 -18.97 -2.65
N ALA A 338 -27.92 -18.19 -3.46
CA ALA A 338 -28.73 -17.10 -2.95
C ALA A 338 -29.88 -17.64 -2.11
N THR A 339 -30.11 -17.02 -0.96
CA THR A 339 -31.14 -17.39 0.03
C THR A 339 -32.45 -16.62 -0.14
N ARG A 340 -32.40 -15.50 -0.87
CA ARG A 340 -33.54 -14.63 -1.21
C ARG A 340 -33.21 -13.82 -2.46
N GLU A 341 -34.24 -13.28 -3.09
CA GLU A 341 -34.08 -12.22 -4.10
C GLU A 341 -33.75 -10.89 -3.41
N SER A 342 -32.66 -10.25 -3.85
CA SER A 342 -32.23 -8.90 -3.49
C SER A 342 -31.77 -8.15 -4.76
N PRO A 343 -31.95 -6.83 -4.86
CA PRO A 343 -31.37 -6.05 -5.95
C PRO A 343 -29.84 -6.00 -5.82
N LEU A 344 -29.33 -5.84 -4.59
CA LEU A 344 -27.92 -5.81 -4.21
C LEU A 344 -27.32 -7.21 -4.12
N HIS A 345 -26.02 -7.38 -4.35
CA HIS A 345 -25.27 -8.62 -4.13
C HIS A 345 -25.33 -9.08 -2.68
N LEU A 346 -24.95 -8.20 -1.75
CA LEU A 346 -24.84 -8.51 -0.32
C LEU A 346 -26.17 -8.91 0.34
N GLY A 347 -27.30 -8.46 -0.21
CA GLY A 347 -28.63 -8.78 0.29
C GLY A 347 -29.18 -10.15 -0.13
N ASN A 348 -28.55 -10.85 -1.10
CA ASN A 348 -29.04 -12.17 -1.53
C ASN A 348 -28.76 -13.29 -0.51
N PHE A 349 -27.85 -13.07 0.45
CA PHE A 349 -27.33 -14.10 1.34
C PHE A 349 -27.67 -13.80 2.82
N THR A 350 -28.41 -14.71 3.46
CA THR A 350 -28.76 -14.68 4.89
C THR A 350 -28.25 -15.90 5.66
N LEU A 351 -27.72 -16.93 4.98
CA LEU A 351 -27.10 -18.10 5.62
C LEU A 351 -25.58 -17.94 5.67
N ARG A 352 -25.04 -17.92 6.89
CA ARG A 352 -23.60 -17.87 7.18
C ARG A 352 -23.14 -19.01 8.07
N THR A 353 -21.82 -19.16 8.26
CA THR A 353 -21.28 -20.10 9.23
C THR A 353 -21.76 -19.78 10.66
N LYS A 354 -22.22 -20.81 11.38
CA LYS A 354 -22.67 -20.69 12.77
C LYS A 354 -21.51 -20.29 13.68
N THR A 355 -20.36 -20.93 13.53
CA THR A 355 -19.10 -20.53 14.16
C THR A 355 -18.40 -19.44 13.32
N PRO A 356 -17.66 -18.52 13.95
CA PRO A 356 -16.71 -17.68 13.23
C PRO A 356 -15.50 -18.50 12.75
N ASN A 357 -14.74 -17.92 11.83
CA ASN A 357 -13.50 -18.40 11.24
C ASN A 357 -13.58 -19.79 10.56
N TYR A 358 -12.51 -20.13 9.84
CA TYR A 358 -12.34 -21.45 9.24
C TYR A 358 -11.63 -22.38 10.21
N SER A 359 -11.99 -23.67 10.20
CA SER A 359 -11.38 -24.66 11.07
C SER A 359 -10.07 -25.17 10.47
N GLY A 360 -8.95 -24.59 10.89
CA GLY A 360 -7.61 -24.90 10.41
C GLY A 360 -6.61 -23.82 10.82
N PHE A 361 -5.49 -23.71 10.10
CA PHE A 361 -4.52 -22.62 10.27
C PHE A 361 -5.04 -21.26 9.74
N ASP A 362 -6.02 -21.27 8.84
CA ASP A 362 -6.64 -20.07 8.23
C ASP A 362 -7.64 -19.37 9.19
N GLN A 363 -7.15 -18.79 10.30
CA GLN A 363 -7.96 -17.79 11.03
C GLN A 363 -8.11 -16.54 10.16
N ASN A 364 -9.31 -16.29 9.64
CA ASN A 364 -9.64 -15.09 8.88
C ASN A 364 -10.19 -14.00 9.81
N SER A 365 -9.43 -13.66 10.86
CA SER A 365 -9.72 -12.47 11.64
C SER A 365 -9.19 -11.24 10.88
N ARG A 366 -10.00 -10.18 10.79
CA ARG A 366 -9.55 -8.85 10.32
C ARG A 366 -9.24 -7.97 11.51
N TRP A 367 -8.52 -6.88 11.28
CA TRP A 367 -7.98 -6.06 12.37
C TRP A 367 -8.12 -4.57 12.10
N ALA A 368 -8.54 -3.85 13.14
CA ALA A 368 -8.26 -2.43 13.28
C ALA A 368 -6.92 -2.22 13.98
N SER A 369 -6.17 -1.23 13.53
CA SER A 369 -4.95 -0.73 14.15
C SER A 369 -5.19 0.69 14.66
N MET A 370 -4.60 1.06 15.79
CA MET A 370 -4.46 2.46 16.20
C MET A 370 -3.08 2.92 15.72
N PRO A 371 -2.94 3.75 14.66
CA PRO A 371 -1.67 3.91 13.94
C PRO A 371 -0.49 4.34 14.83
N GLY A 372 -0.67 5.37 15.67
CA GLY A 372 0.37 5.85 16.59
C GLY A 372 0.80 4.82 17.65
N ARG A 373 0.00 3.78 17.90
CA ARG A 373 0.29 2.64 18.79
C ARG A 373 0.76 1.39 18.04
N THR A 374 0.84 1.43 16.71
CA THR A 374 1.11 0.27 15.86
C THR A 374 2.55 0.26 15.38
N TYR A 375 3.23 -0.88 15.54
CA TYR A 375 4.57 -1.10 15.02
C TYR A 375 4.47 -1.47 13.53
N PHE A 376 3.77 -2.57 13.25
CA PHE A 376 3.71 -3.21 11.93
C PHE A 376 2.33 -3.83 11.68
N LEU A 377 1.92 -3.92 10.41
CA LEU A 377 0.57 -4.29 9.98
C LEU A 377 0.59 -5.36 8.88
N LEU A 378 -0.31 -6.34 8.96
CA LEU A 378 -0.53 -7.39 7.96
C LEU A 378 -2.05 -7.57 7.74
N ASN A 379 -2.45 -8.33 6.72
CA ASN A 379 -3.86 -8.61 6.42
C ASN A 379 -4.67 -9.18 7.60
N ASN A 380 -4.06 -10.11 8.36
CA ASN A 380 -4.70 -10.84 9.46
C ASN A 380 -3.96 -10.64 10.81
N LEU A 381 -3.15 -9.58 10.96
CA LEU A 381 -2.39 -9.35 12.21
C LEU A 381 -1.98 -7.88 12.37
N VAL A 382 -2.16 -7.34 13.58
CA VAL A 382 -1.55 -6.10 14.06
C VAL A 382 -0.42 -6.44 15.03
N VAL A 383 0.75 -5.85 14.84
CA VAL A 383 1.83 -5.85 15.83
C VAL A 383 1.85 -4.47 16.50
N PRO A 384 1.46 -4.33 17.77
CA PRO A 384 1.50 -3.06 18.49
C PRO A 384 2.94 -2.69 18.92
N ARG A 385 3.19 -1.39 19.12
CA ARG A 385 4.39 -0.88 19.80
C ARG A 385 4.26 -1.19 21.30
N LYS A 386 5.33 -1.61 21.96
CA LYS A 386 5.34 -1.71 23.43
C LYS A 386 5.07 -0.31 24.05
N PRO A 387 4.31 -0.19 25.16
CA PRO A 387 3.73 -1.27 25.97
C PRO A 387 2.33 -1.74 25.52
N PHE A 388 1.81 -1.25 24.39
CA PHE A 388 0.45 -1.57 23.95
C PHE A 388 0.30 -3.04 23.53
N VAL A 389 -0.93 -3.56 23.65
CA VAL A 389 -1.29 -4.96 23.38
C VAL A 389 -2.35 -5.06 22.26
N THR A 390 -2.68 -6.29 21.84
CA THR A 390 -3.86 -6.57 21.02
C THR A 390 -5.03 -6.98 21.91
N ALA A 391 -6.27 -6.69 21.48
CA ALA A 391 -7.49 -7.11 22.16
C ALA A 391 -8.56 -7.58 21.15
N PRO A 392 -9.43 -8.55 21.48
CA PRO A 392 -10.59 -8.85 20.65
C PRO A 392 -11.66 -7.78 20.79
N VAL A 393 -12.38 -7.46 19.70
CA VAL A 393 -13.66 -6.76 19.81
C VAL A 393 -14.69 -7.74 20.38
N PRO A 394 -15.47 -7.38 21.43
CA PRO A 394 -16.55 -8.21 21.92
C PRO A 394 -17.60 -8.52 20.84
N SER A 395 -17.93 -9.80 20.66
CA SER A 395 -18.73 -10.32 19.54
C SER A 395 -20.24 -10.00 19.61
N ASP A 396 -20.67 -9.34 20.69
CA ASP A 396 -21.99 -8.74 20.85
C ASP A 396 -22.07 -7.30 20.30
N LEU A 397 -20.93 -6.65 19.99
CA LEU A 397 -20.88 -5.30 19.42
C LEU A 397 -20.96 -5.27 17.88
N TYR A 398 -20.64 -6.38 17.21
CA TYR A 398 -20.58 -6.48 15.74
C TYR A 398 -20.80 -7.92 15.24
N THR A 399 -21.06 -8.11 13.94
CA THR A 399 -20.62 -9.32 13.22
C THR A 399 -19.80 -8.90 11.99
N LEU A 400 -18.61 -9.46 11.81
CA LEU A 400 -17.84 -9.31 10.56
C LEU A 400 -18.33 -10.38 9.58
N TYR A 401 -18.69 -9.97 8.37
CA TYR A 401 -19.15 -10.83 7.31
C TYR A 401 -18.10 -10.98 6.21
N HIS A 402 -17.95 -12.20 5.69
CA HIS A 402 -17.06 -12.53 4.58
C HIS A 402 -17.82 -13.28 3.48
N TYR A 403 -18.00 -12.64 2.32
CA TYR A 403 -18.82 -13.15 1.21
C TYR A 403 -17.96 -13.93 0.21
N ARG A 404 -17.66 -15.20 0.51
CA ARG A 404 -16.59 -15.95 -0.18
C ARG A 404 -17.08 -17.26 -0.81
N SER A 405 -16.57 -17.57 -2.01
CA SER A 405 -16.61 -18.92 -2.55
C SER A 405 -15.65 -19.85 -1.78
N CYS A 406 -16.00 -21.12 -1.64
CA CYS A 406 -15.17 -22.14 -1.02
C CYS A 406 -13.84 -22.28 -1.78
N LYS A 407 -12.71 -22.20 -1.06
CA LYS A 407 -11.37 -22.47 -1.62
C LYS A 407 -11.12 -23.97 -1.69
N VAL A 408 -10.30 -24.40 -2.65
CA VAL A 408 -9.91 -25.82 -2.85
C VAL A 408 -9.27 -26.45 -1.60
N ASN A 409 -8.59 -25.66 -0.75
CA ASN A 409 -7.98 -26.13 0.49
C ASN A 409 -8.95 -26.17 1.70
N TRP A 410 -10.19 -25.68 1.58
CA TRP A 410 -11.13 -25.58 2.69
C TRP A 410 -11.99 -26.83 2.84
N LYS A 411 -11.87 -27.50 3.99
CA LYS A 411 -12.64 -28.70 4.31
C LYS A 411 -14.02 -28.36 4.87
N GLY A 412 -15.03 -29.13 4.44
CA GLY A 412 -16.39 -29.12 4.97
C GLY A 412 -17.23 -27.89 4.63
N CYS A 413 -16.99 -27.21 3.49
CA CYS A 413 -17.80 -26.05 3.09
C CYS A 413 -19.31 -26.37 3.06
N ASP A 414 -19.70 -27.52 2.52
CA ASP A 414 -21.11 -27.88 2.33
C ASP A 414 -21.77 -28.40 3.62
N THR A 415 -20.99 -29.09 4.46
CA THR A 415 -21.40 -29.74 5.71
C THR A 415 -21.29 -28.86 6.96
N ARG A 416 -20.71 -27.67 6.86
CA ARG A 416 -20.62 -26.69 7.96
C ARG A 416 -22.01 -26.31 8.47
N SER A 417 -22.15 -26.26 9.80
CA SER A 417 -23.35 -25.75 10.46
C SER A 417 -23.64 -24.31 10.05
N ARG A 418 -24.84 -24.08 9.53
CA ARG A 418 -25.32 -22.79 9.05
C ARG A 418 -26.09 -22.08 10.16
N LEU A 419 -26.13 -20.76 10.11
CA LEU A 419 -27.01 -19.92 10.91
C LEU A 419 -27.66 -18.89 9.98
N GLU A 420 -28.95 -18.65 10.15
CA GLU A 420 -29.62 -17.53 9.50
C GLU A 420 -29.29 -16.24 10.26
N ASP A 421 -28.77 -15.25 9.55
CA ASP A 421 -28.48 -13.92 10.06
C ASP A 421 -29.05 -12.89 9.11
N LYS A 422 -30.02 -12.11 9.62
CA LYS A 422 -30.76 -11.10 8.86
C LYS A 422 -30.24 -9.68 9.12
N SER A 423 -29.14 -9.52 9.88
CA SER A 423 -28.66 -8.19 10.31
C SER A 423 -28.21 -7.29 9.15
N MET A 424 -27.89 -7.82 7.96
CA MET A 424 -27.63 -6.98 6.78
C MET A 424 -28.91 -6.35 6.21
N ILE A 425 -30.08 -6.98 6.35
CA ILE A 425 -31.32 -6.58 5.66
C ILE A 425 -31.80 -5.19 6.12
N GLN A 426 -31.47 -4.77 7.35
CA GLN A 426 -31.77 -3.42 7.85
C GLN A 426 -31.05 -2.31 7.05
N HIS A 427 -29.92 -2.63 6.40
CA HIS A 427 -29.14 -1.71 5.59
C HIS A 427 -29.51 -1.75 4.10
N GLU A 428 -30.26 -2.77 3.64
CA GLU A 428 -30.60 -2.99 2.23
C GLU A 428 -31.34 -1.81 1.62
N LEU A 429 -32.41 -1.31 2.27
CA LEU A 429 -33.20 -0.19 1.76
C LEU A 429 -32.38 1.12 1.71
N PRO A 430 -31.75 1.60 2.80
CA PRO A 430 -30.92 2.81 2.73
C PRO A 430 -29.77 2.71 1.72
N LEU A 431 -29.18 1.52 1.51
CA LEU A 431 -28.10 1.34 0.54
C LEU A 431 -28.62 1.41 -0.90
N VAL A 432 -29.78 0.80 -1.21
CA VAL A 432 -30.46 0.97 -2.51
C VAL A 432 -30.80 2.45 -2.77
N GLU A 433 -31.35 3.16 -1.78
CA GLU A 433 -31.72 4.56 -1.90
C GLU A 433 -30.49 5.46 -2.16
N ARG A 434 -29.39 5.23 -1.43
CA ARG A 434 -28.12 5.95 -1.63
C ARG A 434 -27.49 5.69 -2.99
N ILE A 435 -27.44 4.42 -3.43
CA ILE A 435 -26.90 4.05 -4.75
C ILE A 435 -27.73 4.70 -5.86
N LEU A 436 -29.07 4.63 -5.77
CA LEU A 436 -29.96 5.26 -6.76
C LEU A 436 -29.90 6.79 -6.79
N ALA A 437 -29.45 7.43 -5.71
CA ALA A 437 -29.24 8.87 -5.62
C ALA A 437 -27.87 9.34 -6.15
N LEU A 438 -26.97 8.44 -6.57
CA LEU A 438 -25.66 8.83 -7.11
C LEU A 438 -25.79 9.55 -8.46
N PRO A 439 -25.12 10.71 -8.66
CA PRO A 439 -25.12 11.41 -9.93
C PRO A 439 -24.45 10.55 -11.02
N ASN A 440 -25.03 10.55 -12.21
CA ASN A 440 -24.54 9.81 -13.38
C ASN A 440 -24.35 8.29 -13.16
N LEU A 441 -25.16 7.66 -12.30
CA LEU A 441 -25.11 6.22 -11.97
C LEU A 441 -25.06 5.28 -13.19
N GLY A 442 -25.69 5.64 -14.32
CA GLY A 442 -25.61 4.87 -15.56
C GLY A 442 -24.18 4.80 -16.09
N GLN A 443 -23.56 5.96 -16.34
CA GLN A 443 -22.16 6.09 -16.75
C GLN A 443 -21.19 5.42 -15.75
N LEU A 444 -21.46 5.57 -14.45
CA LEU A 444 -20.68 4.97 -13.36
C LEU A 444 -20.65 3.43 -13.42
N LEU A 445 -21.66 2.82 -14.04
CA LEU A 445 -21.82 1.37 -14.22
C LEU A 445 -21.81 0.95 -15.69
N TYR A 446 -21.18 1.74 -16.59
CA TYR A 446 -21.08 1.43 -18.04
C TYR A 446 -22.44 1.14 -18.70
N ASP A 447 -23.46 1.87 -18.26
CA ASP A 447 -24.86 1.69 -18.66
C ASP A 447 -25.42 0.27 -18.44
N ASP A 448 -24.98 -0.40 -17.36
CA ASP A 448 -25.72 -1.53 -16.74
C ASP A 448 -27.06 -1.05 -16.17
N SER A 449 -27.96 -0.81 -17.11
CA SER A 449 -29.34 -0.50 -16.91
C SER A 449 -30.12 -1.69 -16.34
N ALA A 450 -29.58 -2.92 -16.32
CA ALA A 450 -30.25 -4.07 -15.72
C ALA A 450 -30.14 -4.02 -14.18
N TYR A 451 -28.95 -3.81 -13.64
CA TYR A 451 -28.74 -3.60 -12.20
C TYR A 451 -29.53 -2.38 -11.69
N VAL A 452 -29.48 -1.25 -12.40
CA VAL A 452 -30.24 -0.03 -12.04
C VAL A 452 -31.76 -0.22 -12.14
N ARG A 453 -32.27 -0.90 -13.18
CA ARG A 453 -33.71 -1.26 -13.27
C ARG A 453 -34.13 -2.17 -12.12
N LYS A 454 -33.31 -3.15 -11.75
CA LYS A 454 -33.60 -4.11 -10.68
C LYS A 454 -33.75 -3.40 -9.32
N MET A 455 -32.86 -2.46 -9.00
CA MET A 455 -32.97 -1.62 -7.80
C MET A 455 -34.26 -0.79 -7.79
N ARG A 456 -34.59 -0.10 -8.89
CA ARG A 456 -35.82 0.71 -8.99
C ARG A 456 -37.09 -0.15 -8.85
N HIS A 457 -37.20 -1.24 -9.61
CA HIS A 457 -38.34 -2.15 -9.54
C HIS A 457 -38.54 -2.75 -8.15
N TRP A 458 -37.45 -3.11 -7.45
CA TRP A 458 -37.51 -3.60 -6.08
C TRP A 458 -38.02 -2.52 -5.11
N LEU A 459 -37.58 -1.27 -5.27
CA LEU A 459 -38.05 -0.14 -4.46
C LEU A 459 -39.54 0.14 -4.70
N ASP A 460 -39.99 0.19 -5.97
CA ASP A 460 -41.41 0.36 -6.34
C ASP A 460 -42.29 -0.74 -5.71
N LYS A 461 -41.85 -1.99 -5.81
CA LYS A 461 -42.54 -3.17 -5.24
C LYS A 461 -42.61 -3.09 -3.71
N ARG A 462 -41.54 -2.61 -3.05
CA ARG A 462 -41.51 -2.40 -1.59
C ARG A 462 -42.44 -1.28 -1.15
N GLN A 463 -42.50 -0.17 -1.90
CA GLN A 463 -43.40 0.96 -1.60
C GLN A 463 -44.88 0.57 -1.73
N LYS A 464 -45.26 -0.14 -2.80
CA LYS A 464 -46.64 -0.64 -3.01
C LYS A 464 -47.11 -1.54 -1.85
N ASN A 465 -46.28 -2.54 -1.50
CA ASN A 465 -46.51 -3.41 -0.35
C ASN A 465 -46.66 -2.64 0.98
N ALA A 466 -45.96 -1.51 1.15
CA ALA A 466 -46.04 -0.67 2.34
C ALA A 466 -47.29 0.25 2.35
N SER A 467 -47.78 0.66 1.16
CA SER A 467 -49.04 1.40 1.02
C SER A 467 -50.30 0.53 1.04
N GLY A 468 -50.17 -0.80 1.01
CA GLY A 468 -51.31 -1.73 0.97
C GLY A 468 -52.01 -1.80 -0.40
N VAL A 469 -51.24 -1.62 -1.49
CA VAL A 469 -51.70 -1.57 -2.89
C VAL A 469 -51.05 -2.67 -3.72
#